data_AF-F8C8P6-F1
#
_entry.id   AF-F8C8P6-F1
#
_cell.length_a   1.000
_cell.length_b   1.000
_cell.length_c   1.000
_cell.angle_alpha   90.00
_cell.angle_beta   90.00
_cell.angle_gamma   90.00
#
_symmetry.space_group_name_H-M   'P 1'
#
loop_
_entity.id
_entity.type
_entity.pdbx_description
1 polymer ?
#
loop_
_entity_poly.entity_id
_entity_poly.type
_entity_poly.pdbx_seq_one_letter_code
_entity_poly.pdbx_strand_id
1 'polypeptide(L)'
;MSTSSAEDTRTLTELSVRVMRAIQTKDLETIKSLTAEDFIYRGADGTEANRDAFIESIAQIPGELTSVEAEGMRTYLYGDTAVIAGLQRSGLKMTDGTEATDAVYFTDVWQRRDGQWKMVFAFSSPVAPAPQQQP
;
A
#
# COMPACT_ATOMS: atom_id res chain seq x y z
N MET A 1 -17.68 23.01 -5.37
CA MET A 1 -17.10 21.68 -5.66
C MET A 1 -15.61 21.60 -5.37
N SER A 2 -14.83 22.70 -5.45
CA SER A 2 -13.35 22.67 -5.33
C SER A 2 -12.77 22.43 -3.93
N THR A 3 -13.51 22.70 -2.85
CA THR A 3 -13.02 22.48 -1.48
C THR A 3 -13.08 21.01 -1.06
N SER A 4 -14.14 20.31 -1.47
CA SER A 4 -14.34 18.87 -1.17
C SER A 4 -13.25 18.01 -1.81
N SER A 5 -12.86 18.28 -3.06
CA SER A 5 -11.81 17.49 -3.73
C SER A 5 -10.43 17.64 -3.08
N ALA A 6 -10.10 18.84 -2.58
CA ALA A 6 -8.83 19.08 -1.90
C ALA A 6 -8.80 18.42 -0.52
N GLU A 7 -9.90 18.48 0.21
CA GLU A 7 -10.08 17.77 1.47
C GLU A 7 -10.00 16.25 1.28
N ASP A 8 -10.72 15.72 0.30
CA ASP A 8 -10.70 14.30 -0.05
C ASP A 8 -9.31 13.80 -0.43
N THR A 9 -8.60 14.57 -1.24
CA THR A 9 -7.22 14.26 -1.63
C THR A 9 -6.31 14.16 -0.41
N ARG A 10 -6.44 15.11 0.53
CA ARG A 10 -5.68 15.09 1.79
C ARG A 10 -6.06 13.89 2.65
N THR A 11 -7.36 13.63 2.84
CA THR A 11 -7.84 12.47 3.62
C THR A 11 -7.32 11.16 3.03
N LEU A 12 -7.41 10.98 1.71
CA LEU A 12 -6.90 9.79 1.01
C LEU A 12 -5.37 9.62 1.15
N THR A 13 -4.64 10.73 1.12
CA THR A 13 -3.19 10.74 1.36
C THR A 13 -2.87 10.29 2.79
N GLU A 14 -3.58 10.81 3.79
CA GLU A 14 -3.45 10.42 5.20
C GLU A 14 -3.81 8.94 5.42
N LEU A 15 -4.88 8.46 4.77
CA LEU A 15 -5.28 7.05 4.82
C LEU A 15 -4.21 6.13 4.22
N SER A 16 -3.59 6.51 3.10
CA SER A 16 -2.51 5.73 2.49
C SER A 16 -1.28 5.64 3.38
N VAL A 17 -0.87 6.76 3.99
CA VAL A 17 0.20 6.77 5.00
C VAL A 17 -0.16 5.89 6.20
N ARG A 18 -1.44 5.90 6.62
CA ARG A 18 -1.92 5.03 7.70
C ARG A 18 -1.85 3.55 7.33
N VAL A 19 -2.17 3.17 6.09
CA VAL A 19 -1.98 1.79 5.59
C VAL A 19 -0.51 1.39 5.66
N MET A 20 0.40 2.22 5.13
CA MET A 20 1.84 1.94 5.15
C MET A 20 2.38 1.77 6.57
N ARG A 21 1.99 2.65 7.49
CA ARG A 21 2.34 2.54 8.90
C ARG A 21 1.78 1.25 9.52
N ALA A 22 0.53 0.91 9.21
CA ALA A 22 -0.08 -0.31 9.71
C ALA A 22 0.62 -1.58 9.19
N ILE A 23 1.07 -1.58 7.94
CA ILE A 23 1.90 -2.65 7.39
C ILE A 23 3.24 -2.73 8.14
N GLN A 24 3.93 -1.59 8.31
CA GLN A 24 5.20 -1.53 9.03
C GLN A 24 5.09 -2.12 10.45
N THR A 25 4.03 -1.75 11.18
CA THR A 25 3.83 -2.20 12.56
C THR A 25 3.04 -3.50 12.69
N LYS A 26 2.68 -4.14 11.56
CA LYS A 26 1.77 -5.29 11.50
C LYS A 26 0.46 -5.07 12.28
N ASP A 27 -0.10 -3.86 12.23
CA ASP A 27 -1.42 -3.54 12.79
C ASP A 27 -2.53 -4.03 11.85
N LEU A 28 -2.81 -5.33 11.96
CA LEU A 28 -3.77 -6.03 11.10
C LEU A 28 -5.20 -5.50 11.25
N GLU A 29 -5.58 -5.01 12.44
CA GLU A 29 -6.90 -4.44 12.69
C GLU A 29 -7.09 -3.11 11.95
N THR A 30 -6.06 -2.25 11.94
CA THR A 30 -6.11 -1.04 11.11
C THR A 30 -6.21 -1.41 9.63
N ILE A 31 -5.43 -2.37 9.13
CA ILE A 31 -5.48 -2.80 7.71
C ILE A 31 -6.88 -3.33 7.35
N LYS A 32 -7.44 -4.19 8.21
CA LYS A 32 -8.81 -4.71 8.07
C LYS A 32 -9.86 -3.61 8.07
N SER A 33 -9.69 -2.58 8.90
CA SER A 33 -10.62 -1.44 8.97
C SER A 33 -10.56 -0.53 7.75
N LEU A 34 -9.41 -0.46 7.07
CA LEU A 34 -9.19 0.41 5.91
C LEU A 34 -9.50 -0.29 4.58
N THR A 35 -9.46 -1.61 4.55
CA THR A 35 -9.81 -2.42 3.38
C THR A 35 -11.30 -2.78 3.36
N ALA A 36 -11.89 -2.76 2.16
CA ALA A 36 -13.26 -3.21 1.96
C ALA A 36 -13.37 -4.74 2.07
N GLU A 37 -14.56 -5.27 2.36
CA GLU A 37 -14.77 -6.73 2.50
C GLU A 37 -14.47 -7.51 1.21
N ASP A 38 -14.73 -6.90 0.07
CA ASP A 38 -14.47 -7.41 -1.28
C ASP A 38 -13.10 -6.97 -1.83
N PHE A 39 -12.18 -6.51 -0.96
CA PHE A 39 -10.85 -6.10 -1.37
C PHE A 39 -10.08 -7.23 -2.05
N ILE A 40 -9.37 -6.88 -3.12
CA ILE A 40 -8.47 -7.76 -3.85
C ILE A 40 -7.08 -7.14 -3.97
N TYR A 41 -6.05 -7.93 -3.67
CA TYR A 41 -4.66 -7.63 -3.98
C TYR A 41 -4.18 -8.41 -5.21
N ARG A 42 -3.36 -7.78 -6.05
CA ARG A 42 -2.70 -8.38 -7.22
C ARG A 42 -1.21 -8.06 -7.25
N GLY A 43 -0.39 -9.07 -7.50
CA GLY A 43 1.04 -8.94 -7.78
C GLY A 43 1.33 -9.06 -9.26
N ALA A 44 2.39 -8.39 -9.74
CA ALA A 44 2.89 -8.55 -11.12
C ALA A 44 3.41 -9.97 -11.45
N ASP A 45 3.65 -10.78 -10.42
CA ASP A 45 4.02 -12.21 -10.49
C ASP A 45 2.82 -13.14 -10.73
N GLY A 46 1.61 -12.59 -10.86
CA GLY A 46 0.37 -13.35 -11.02
C GLY A 46 -0.34 -13.67 -9.70
N THR A 47 0.22 -13.24 -8.56
CA THR A 47 -0.42 -13.41 -7.25
C THR A 47 -1.78 -12.71 -7.21
N GLU A 48 -2.77 -13.38 -6.63
CA GLU A 48 -4.09 -12.84 -6.30
C GLU A 48 -4.43 -13.23 -4.86
N ALA A 49 -4.82 -12.25 -4.06
CA ALA A 49 -5.23 -12.47 -2.69
C ALA A 49 -6.51 -11.69 -2.37
N ASN A 50 -7.45 -12.33 -1.68
CA ASN A 50 -8.56 -11.62 -1.05
C ASN A 50 -8.08 -10.89 0.21
N ARG A 51 -8.97 -10.11 0.86
CA ARG A 51 -8.64 -9.35 2.07
C ARG A 51 -7.94 -10.18 3.15
N ASP A 52 -8.49 -11.33 3.50
CA ASP A 52 -7.97 -12.13 4.61
C ASP A 52 -6.60 -12.73 4.27
N ALA A 53 -6.41 -13.21 3.03
CA ALA A 53 -5.11 -13.69 2.57
C ALA A 53 -4.05 -12.57 2.48
N PHE A 54 -4.46 -11.36 2.09
CA PHE A 54 -3.57 -10.19 2.09
C PHE A 54 -3.13 -9.83 3.52
N ILE A 55 -4.06 -9.75 4.47
CA ILE A 55 -3.74 -9.49 5.89
C ILE A 55 -2.83 -10.58 6.46
N GLU A 56 -3.11 -11.84 6.16
CA GLU A 56 -2.25 -12.96 6.57
C GLU A 56 -0.84 -12.83 5.99
N SER A 57 -0.69 -12.44 4.73
CA SER A 57 0.63 -12.25 4.11
C SER A 57 1.47 -11.19 4.85
N ILE A 58 0.84 -10.13 5.36
CA ILE A 58 1.50 -9.08 6.15
C ILE A 58 1.93 -9.63 7.52
N ALA A 59 1.07 -10.42 8.17
CA ALA A 59 1.39 -11.07 9.44
C ALA A 59 2.64 -11.98 9.31
N GLN A 60 2.72 -12.71 8.20
CA GLN A 60 3.78 -13.67 7.90
C GLN A 60 5.08 -13.06 7.36
N ILE A 61 5.19 -11.73 7.18
CA ILE A 61 6.44 -11.08 6.78
C ILE A 61 7.56 -11.49 7.76
N PRO A 62 8.68 -12.08 7.28
CA PRO A 62 9.73 -12.57 8.16
C PRO A 62 10.50 -11.39 8.77
N GLY A 63 10.50 -11.30 10.10
CA GLY A 63 11.23 -10.25 10.82
C GLY A 63 10.45 -8.95 11.03
N GLU A 64 11.20 -7.85 11.23
CA GLU A 64 10.70 -6.51 11.54
C GLU A 64 10.83 -5.59 10.32
N LEU A 65 9.71 -4.97 9.91
CA LEU A 65 9.75 -3.88 8.94
C LEU A 65 10.25 -2.61 9.63
N THR A 66 11.51 -2.28 9.41
CA THR A 66 12.14 -1.11 10.03
C THR A 66 11.67 0.20 9.41
N SER A 67 11.22 0.17 8.16
CA SER A 67 10.57 1.30 7.47
C SER A 67 9.59 0.82 6.40
N VAL A 68 8.56 1.62 6.14
CA VAL A 68 7.68 1.54 4.96
C VAL A 68 7.32 2.97 4.58
N GLU A 69 7.86 3.45 3.46
CA GLU A 69 7.80 4.86 3.05
C GLU A 69 7.35 5.01 1.60
N ALA A 70 6.63 6.08 1.31
CA ALA A 70 6.19 6.42 -0.04
C ALA A 70 7.08 7.51 -0.66
N GLU A 71 7.53 7.28 -1.90
CA GLU A 71 8.16 8.27 -2.77
C GLU A 71 7.24 8.62 -3.93
N GLY A 72 7.09 9.92 -4.20
CA GLY A 72 6.34 10.40 -5.36
C GLY A 72 4.86 10.01 -5.37
N MET A 73 4.26 9.74 -4.20
CA MET A 73 2.85 9.35 -4.07
C MET A 73 1.92 10.44 -4.64
N ARG A 74 0.97 10.02 -5.47
CA ARG A 74 -0.02 10.90 -6.11
C ARG A 74 -1.41 10.31 -5.98
N THR A 75 -2.37 11.19 -5.75
CA THR A 75 -3.79 10.85 -5.63
C THR A 75 -4.55 11.42 -6.83
N TYR A 76 -5.33 10.56 -7.48
CA TYR A 76 -6.17 10.89 -8.64
C TYR A 76 -7.63 10.64 -8.25
N LEU A 77 -8.43 11.70 -8.16
CA LEU A 77 -9.82 11.62 -7.69
C LEU A 77 -10.80 11.58 -8.88
N TYR A 78 -11.76 10.66 -8.80
CA TYR A 78 -12.81 10.40 -9.78
C TYR A 78 -14.17 10.27 -9.07
N GLY A 79 -14.69 11.38 -8.57
CA GLY A 79 -15.92 11.38 -7.76
C GLY A 79 -15.72 10.60 -6.47
N ASP A 80 -16.47 9.50 -6.30
CA ASP A 80 -16.39 8.61 -5.14
C ASP A 80 -15.38 7.46 -5.30
N THR A 81 -14.49 7.55 -6.30
CA THR A 81 -13.35 6.64 -6.48
C THR A 81 -12.06 7.44 -6.53
N ALA A 82 -10.98 6.89 -6.01
CA ALA A 82 -9.65 7.44 -6.13
C ALA A 82 -8.63 6.36 -6.48
N VAL A 83 -7.61 6.76 -7.23
CA VAL A 83 -6.43 5.93 -7.49
C VAL A 83 -5.25 6.63 -6.83
N ILE A 84 -4.49 5.89 -6.04
CA ILE A 84 -3.29 6.38 -5.38
C ILE A 84 -2.13 5.52 -5.83
N ALA A 85 -1.10 6.15 -6.37
CA ALA A 85 0.04 5.42 -6.90
C ALA A 85 1.34 6.12 -6.52
N GLY A 86 2.40 5.34 -6.40
CA GLY A 86 3.72 5.83 -6.07
C GLY A 86 4.73 4.70 -6.02
N LEU A 87 5.89 5.01 -5.44
CA LEU A 87 6.90 4.02 -5.12
C LEU A 87 6.91 3.80 -3.61
N GLN A 88 6.77 2.56 -3.16
CA GLN A 88 6.98 2.19 -1.77
C GLN A 88 8.41 1.68 -1.62
N ARG A 89 9.13 2.14 -0.60
CA ARG A 89 10.38 1.54 -0.13
C ARG A 89 10.20 0.98 1.27
N SER A 90 10.83 -0.16 1.53
CA SER A 90 10.80 -0.77 2.86
C SER A 90 12.16 -1.29 3.28
N GLY A 91 12.46 -1.13 4.56
CA GLY A 91 13.56 -1.81 5.24
C GLY A 91 13.03 -3.02 6.00
N LEU A 92 13.77 -4.12 5.96
CA LEU A 92 13.45 -5.36 6.63
C LEU A 92 14.66 -5.82 7.45
N LYS A 93 14.44 -6.12 8.73
CA LYS A 93 15.42 -6.76 9.60
C LYS A 93 14.96 -8.18 9.93
N MET A 94 15.68 -9.15 9.42
CA MET A 94 15.45 -10.57 9.64
C MET A 94 15.78 -10.98 11.08
N THR A 95 15.23 -12.12 11.52
CA THR A 95 15.47 -12.66 12.87
C THR A 95 16.92 -13.07 13.12
N ASP A 96 17.68 -13.37 12.07
CA ASP A 96 19.12 -13.66 12.14
C ASP A 96 20.01 -12.41 12.17
N GLY A 97 19.39 -11.22 12.15
CA GLY A 97 20.07 -9.92 12.15
C GLY A 97 20.42 -9.38 10.77
N THR A 98 20.14 -10.12 9.69
CA THR A 98 20.34 -9.64 8.32
C THR A 98 19.38 -8.51 8.00
N GLU A 99 19.89 -7.44 7.37
CA GLU A 99 19.08 -6.31 6.90
C GLU A 99 18.96 -6.34 5.38
N ALA A 100 17.76 -6.04 4.89
CA ALA A 100 17.43 -5.95 3.48
C ALA A 100 16.58 -4.71 3.21
N THR A 101 16.62 -4.22 1.97
CA THR A 101 15.72 -3.20 1.47
C THR A 101 14.97 -3.70 0.25
N ASP A 102 13.74 -3.24 0.10
CA ASP A 102 12.89 -3.56 -1.04
C ASP A 102 12.20 -2.30 -1.57
N ALA A 103 11.79 -2.35 -2.84
CA ALA A 103 11.08 -1.26 -3.50
C ALA A 103 10.06 -1.81 -4.50
N VAL A 104 8.82 -1.32 -4.40
CA VAL A 104 7.71 -1.70 -5.28
C VAL A 104 6.94 -0.48 -5.76
N TYR A 105 6.57 -0.47 -7.05
CA TYR A 105 5.51 0.44 -7.50
C TYR A 105 4.18 -0.10 -6.98
N PHE A 106 3.38 0.78 -6.38
CA PHE A 106 2.05 0.42 -5.89
C PHE A 106 0.97 1.25 -6.58
N THR A 107 -0.23 0.68 -6.66
CA THR A 107 -1.45 1.35 -7.11
C THR A 107 -2.62 0.83 -6.28
N ASP A 108 -3.17 1.71 -5.46
CA ASP A 108 -4.31 1.44 -4.60
C ASP A 108 -5.55 2.14 -5.14
N VAL A 109 -6.64 1.40 -5.28
CA VAL A 109 -7.95 1.94 -5.62
C VAL A 109 -8.76 2.05 -4.35
N TRP A 110 -9.25 3.25 -4.10
CA TRP A 110 -10.10 3.60 -2.98
C TRP A 110 -11.50 3.94 -3.49
N GLN A 111 -12.52 3.51 -2.77
CA GLN A 111 -13.90 3.85 -3.05
C GLN A 111 -14.57 4.38 -1.79
N ARG A 112 -15.37 5.43 -1.91
CA ARG A 112 -16.21 5.91 -0.82
C ARG A 112 -17.44 5.02 -0.72
N ARG A 113 -17.61 4.36 0.43
CA ARG A 113 -18.73 3.48 0.77
C ARG A 113 -19.34 3.93 2.09
N ASP A 114 -20.64 4.19 2.09
CA ASP A 114 -21.36 4.68 3.28
C ASP A 114 -20.69 5.91 3.93
N GLY A 115 -20.17 6.81 3.10
CA GLY A 115 -19.48 8.04 3.54
C GLY A 115 -18.04 7.83 3.99
N GLN A 116 -17.49 6.62 3.93
CA GLN A 116 -16.11 6.30 4.34
C GLN A 116 -15.28 5.81 3.15
N TRP A 117 -14.05 6.29 3.03
CA TRP A 117 -13.11 5.74 2.06
C TRP A 117 -12.61 4.36 2.50
N LYS A 118 -12.68 3.39 1.59
CA LYS A 118 -12.15 2.03 1.78
C LYS A 118 -11.28 1.66 0.59
N MET A 119 -10.15 1.02 0.85
CA MET A 119 -9.32 0.43 -0.19
C MET A 119 -10.02 -0.81 -0.73
N VAL A 120 -10.31 -0.85 -2.04
CA VAL A 120 -11.06 -1.92 -2.70
C VAL A 120 -10.17 -2.78 -3.59
N PHE A 121 -9.02 -2.24 -4.01
CA PHE A 121 -8.06 -2.97 -4.83
C PHE A 121 -6.65 -2.45 -4.57
N ALA A 122 -5.66 -3.33 -4.59
CA ALA A 122 -4.25 -2.95 -4.59
C ALA A 122 -3.49 -3.77 -5.63
N PHE A 123 -2.59 -3.11 -6.33
CA PHE A 123 -1.65 -3.74 -7.24
C PHE A 123 -0.23 -3.32 -6.90
N SER A 124 0.70 -4.27 -6.96
CA SER A 124 2.13 -3.95 -6.85
C SER A 124 2.97 -4.67 -7.89
N SER A 125 4.01 -3.98 -8.36
CA SER A 125 5.04 -4.55 -9.21
C SER A 125 6.43 -4.22 -8.66
N PRO A 126 7.41 -5.13 -8.77
CA PRO A 126 8.80 -4.84 -8.43
C PRO A 126 9.32 -3.62 -9.20
N VAL A 127 10.20 -2.84 -8.59
CA VAL A 127 11.05 -1.92 -9.35
C VAL A 127 12.06 -2.77 -10.13
N ALA A 128 12.15 -2.57 -11.44
CA ALA A 128 13.19 -3.23 -12.24
C ALA A 128 14.57 -2.95 -11.62
N PRO A 129 15.49 -3.93 -11.58
CA PRO A 129 16.84 -3.68 -11.13
C PRO A 129 17.40 -2.48 -11.90
N ALA A 130 18.04 -1.54 -11.20
CA ALA A 130 18.73 -0.45 -11.88
C ALA A 130 19.63 -1.05 -12.97
N PRO A 131 19.64 -0.52 -14.21
CA PRO A 131 20.55 -1.00 -15.23
C PRO A 131 21.97 -0.99 -14.64
N GLN A 132 22.63 -2.16 -14.60
CA GLN A 132 24.04 -2.21 -14.21
C GLN A 132 24.78 -1.31 -15.18
N GLN A 133 25.41 -0.24 -14.67
CA GLN A 133 26.34 0.55 -15.47
C GLN A 133 27.48 -0.40 -15.84
N GLN A 134 27.46 -0.91 -17.07
CA GLN A 134 28.60 -1.64 -17.62
C GLN A 134 29.79 -0.66 -17.71
N PRO A 135 31.00 -1.13 -17.36
CA PRO A 135 32.20 -0.28 -17.35
C PRO A 135 32.52 0.33 -18.72
#